data_AF-A0A7V3M2H5-F1
#
_entry.id   AF-A0A7V3M2H5-F1
#
_cell.length_a   1.000
_cell.length_b   1.000
_cell.length_c   1.000
_cell.angle_alpha   90.00
_cell.angle_beta   90.00
_cell.angle_gamma   90.00
#
_symmetry.space_group_name_H-M   'P 1'
#
loop_
_entity.id
_entity.type
_entity.pdbx_description
1 polymer ?
#
loop_
_entity_poly.entity_id
_entity_poly.type
_entity_poly.pdbx_seq_one_letter_code
_entity_poly.pdbx_strand_id
1 'polypeptide(L)'
;VTAEAIRLASGEILRLAGARRRWGPITHVGLGVLTVGEALEQRVDALLEAREFPLAFMLDAAGWVAIEEGVLALTNAICNAHIAGGLRVTVRHSPGYAGWDIWDQQILFRLLPAESIGVRINEYCVMIPGKSLSFGVGIGPAAKVEQVHKCQRCNLKDCAFRLAPRRAALPLTSETFLAREETWGRLLGQS
;
A
#
# COMPACT_ATOMS: atom_id res chain seq x y z
N VAL A 1 -15.35 -0.76 8.90
CA VAL A 1 -14.50 -1.66 8.08
C VAL A 1 -15.10 -3.05 8.07
N THR A 2 -15.29 -3.64 6.90
CA THR A 2 -15.72 -5.03 6.73
C THR A 2 -14.56 -5.89 6.22
N ALA A 3 -14.81 -7.18 5.99
CA ALA A 3 -13.82 -8.06 5.37
C ALA A 3 -13.42 -7.53 3.98
N GLU A 4 -14.37 -7.00 3.20
CA GLU A 4 -14.16 -6.66 1.79
C GLU A 4 -13.99 -5.17 1.51
N ALA A 5 -14.44 -4.29 2.42
CA ALA A 5 -14.50 -2.87 2.12
C ALA A 5 -14.38 -1.96 3.36
N ILE A 6 -14.11 -0.69 3.07
CA ILE A 6 -14.10 0.40 4.04
C ILE A 6 -15.12 1.43 3.54
N ARG A 7 -16.15 1.69 4.34
CA ARG A 7 -17.12 2.74 4.07
C ARG A 7 -16.66 4.01 4.77
N LEU A 8 -16.51 5.09 4.00
CA LEU A 8 -16.20 6.42 4.52
C LEU A 8 -17.48 7.14 4.98
N ALA A 9 -17.33 8.12 5.87
CA ALA A 9 -18.46 8.92 6.34
C ALA A 9 -19.11 9.75 5.22
N SER A 10 -18.33 10.11 4.21
CA SER A 10 -18.74 10.81 2.99
C SER A 10 -19.54 9.92 2.01
N GLY A 11 -19.65 8.62 2.28
CA GLY A 11 -20.48 7.68 1.52
C GLY A 11 -19.71 6.80 0.54
N GLU A 12 -18.47 7.14 0.19
CA GLU A 12 -17.63 6.34 -0.68
C GLU A 12 -17.23 5.01 -0.03
N ILE A 13 -16.97 4.02 -0.89
CA ILE A 13 -16.63 2.67 -0.49
C ILE A 13 -15.29 2.31 -1.13
N LEU A 14 -14.28 2.07 -0.30
CA LEU A 14 -12.98 1.54 -0.71
C LEU A 14 -13.02 0.01 -0.62
N ARG A 15 -13.02 -0.66 -1.76
CA ARG A 15 -12.99 -2.12 -1.98
C ARG A 15 -11.59 -2.67 -1.78
N LEU A 16 -11.20 -2.80 -0.51
CA LEU A 16 -9.97 -3.44 -0.07
C LEU A 16 -10.27 -4.84 0.50
N ALA A 17 -10.21 -5.86 -0.36
CA ALA A 17 -10.48 -7.25 0.02
C ALA A 17 -9.49 -7.73 1.09
N GLY A 18 -9.96 -8.00 2.31
CA GLY A 18 -9.18 -8.29 3.51
C GLY A 18 -8.90 -7.09 4.42
N ALA A 19 -9.57 -5.94 4.25
CA ALA A 19 -9.35 -4.72 5.03
C ALA A 19 -9.40 -4.97 6.54
N ARG A 20 -10.48 -5.59 7.07
CA ARG A 20 -10.59 -5.88 8.51
C ARG A 20 -9.44 -6.74 9.05
N ARG A 21 -8.93 -7.69 8.26
CA ARG A 21 -7.80 -8.56 8.66
C ARG A 21 -6.48 -7.80 8.70
N ARG A 22 -6.25 -6.90 7.74
CA ARG A 22 -5.00 -6.15 7.58
C ARG A 22 -4.94 -4.92 8.48
N TRP A 23 -6.04 -4.17 8.56
CA TRP A 23 -6.10 -2.87 9.24
C TRP A 23 -6.71 -2.96 10.63
N GLY A 24 -7.44 -4.04 10.95
CA GLY A 24 -8.16 -4.14 12.20
C GLY A 24 -9.30 -3.10 12.30
N PRO A 25 -9.77 -2.80 13.52
CA PRO A 25 -10.65 -1.67 13.76
C PRO A 25 -9.91 -0.34 13.55
N ILE A 26 -10.45 0.52 12.70
CA ILE A 26 -9.92 1.87 12.44
C ILE A 26 -11.05 2.89 12.62
N THR A 27 -10.69 4.13 12.92
CA THR A 27 -11.61 5.27 13.02
C THR A 27 -11.49 6.22 11.84
N HIS A 28 -10.30 6.30 11.23
CA HIS A 28 -10.03 7.17 10.09
C HIS A 28 -9.26 6.42 9.00
N VAL A 29 -9.29 6.99 7.79
CA VAL A 29 -8.44 6.58 6.66
C VAL A 29 -7.58 7.78 6.28
N GLY A 30 -6.27 7.59 6.25
CA GLY A 30 -5.36 8.54 5.63
C GLY A 30 -5.15 8.16 4.17
N LEU A 31 -5.25 9.13 3.26
CA LEU A 31 -4.98 8.94 1.84
C LEU A 31 -3.81 9.83 1.43
N GLY A 32 -3.00 9.37 0.47
CA GLY A 32 -1.86 10.13 -0.03
C GLY A 32 -1.63 9.90 -1.51
N VAL A 33 -1.12 10.92 -2.17
CA VAL A 33 -0.61 10.89 -3.55
C VAL A 33 0.71 11.63 -3.58
N LEU A 34 1.69 11.10 -4.30
CA LEU A 34 3.02 11.66 -4.42
C LEU A 34 3.54 11.46 -5.84
N THR A 35 4.27 12.45 -6.35
CA THR A 35 5.02 12.37 -7.61
C THR A 35 6.38 13.04 -7.45
N VAL A 36 7.35 12.64 -8.29
CA VAL A 36 8.61 13.38 -8.47
C VAL A 36 8.51 14.42 -9.61
N GLY A 37 7.33 14.55 -10.22
CA GLY A 37 7.08 15.45 -11.35
C GLY A 37 7.48 14.85 -12.70
N GLU A 38 7.05 15.52 -13.78
CA GLU A 38 7.29 15.08 -15.16
C GLU A 38 8.74 15.27 -15.64
N ALA A 39 9.52 16.12 -14.98
CA ALA A 39 10.88 16.47 -15.40
C ALA A 39 11.82 15.25 -15.47
N LEU A 40 11.63 14.27 -14.57
CA LEU A 40 12.41 13.03 -14.60
C LEU A 40 12.07 12.20 -15.83
N GLU A 41 10.79 12.05 -16.15
CA GLU A 41 10.32 11.30 -17.33
C GLU A 41 10.78 11.96 -18.62
N GLN A 42 10.63 13.29 -18.73
CA GLN A 42 11.14 14.06 -19.87
C GLN A 42 12.65 13.87 -20.06
N ARG A 43 13.42 13.78 -18.96
CA ARG A 43 14.86 13.53 -19.03
C ARG A 43 15.18 12.10 -19.44
N VAL A 44 14.40 11.11 -18.97
CA VAL A 44 14.52 9.72 -19.41
C VAL A 44 14.25 9.62 -20.92
N ASP A 45 13.19 10.24 -21.42
CA ASP A 45 12.84 10.25 -22.84
C ASP A 45 13.95 10.87 -23.70
N ALA A 46 14.49 12.01 -23.28
CA ALA A 46 15.62 12.65 -23.97
C ALA A 46 16.88 11.77 -24.02
N LEU A 47 17.14 10.96 -22.98
CA LEU A 47 18.26 10.02 -22.95
C LEU A 47 18.01 8.82 -23.87
N LEU A 48 16.77 8.33 -23.94
CA LEU A 48 16.38 7.26 -24.87
C LEU A 48 16.53 7.72 -26.33
N GLU A 49 16.09 8.94 -26.65
CA GLU A 49 16.26 9.54 -27.97
C GLU A 49 17.74 9.69 -28.35
N ALA A 50 18.58 10.09 -27.39
CA ALA A 50 20.03 10.16 -27.56
C ALA A 50 20.73 8.78 -27.60
N ARG A 51 19.98 7.68 -27.45
CA ARG A 51 20.49 6.30 -27.35
C ARG A 51 21.42 6.05 -26.15
N GLU A 52 21.32 6.88 -25.11
CA GLU A 52 22.01 6.73 -23.83
C GLU A 52 21.25 5.78 -22.89
N PHE A 53 20.96 4.57 -23.39
CA PHE A 53 20.06 3.62 -22.73
C PHE A 53 20.45 3.29 -21.27
N PRO A 54 21.73 3.02 -20.94
CA PRO A 54 22.09 2.71 -19.56
C PRO A 54 21.73 3.85 -18.60
N LEU A 55 21.97 5.10 -19.02
CA LEU A 55 21.67 6.26 -18.18
C LEU A 55 20.15 6.50 -18.08
N ALA A 56 19.41 6.30 -19.16
CA ALA A 56 17.95 6.36 -19.13
C ALA A 56 17.36 5.36 -18.12
N PHE A 57 17.81 4.10 -18.16
CA PHE A 57 17.36 3.07 -17.22
C PHE A 57 17.77 3.35 -15.77
N MET A 58 18.99 3.83 -15.54
CA MET A 58 19.45 4.19 -14.20
C MET A 58 18.62 5.35 -13.62
N LEU A 59 18.33 6.37 -14.43
CA LEU A 59 17.51 7.51 -14.01
C LEU A 59 16.06 7.09 -13.74
N ASP A 60 15.48 6.26 -14.60
CA ASP A 60 14.14 5.72 -14.41
C ASP A 60 14.02 4.93 -13.10
N ALA A 61 15.01 4.07 -12.82
CA ALA A 61 15.09 3.31 -11.58
C ALA A 61 15.26 4.21 -10.35
N ALA A 62 16.12 5.24 -10.44
CA ALA A 62 16.30 6.23 -9.37
C ALA A 62 15.01 6.99 -9.08
N GLY A 63 14.18 7.26 -10.10
CA GLY A 63 12.85 7.84 -9.93
C GLY A 63 11.94 7.02 -9.02
N TRP A 64 11.94 5.68 -9.16
CA TRP A 64 11.16 4.82 -8.24
C TRP A 64 11.72 4.80 -6.81
N VAL A 65 13.05 4.87 -6.65
CA VAL A 65 13.67 5.00 -5.32
C VAL A 65 13.22 6.31 -4.64
N ALA A 66 13.23 7.42 -5.37
CA ALA A 66 12.78 8.71 -4.86
C ALA A 66 11.30 8.69 -4.44
N ILE A 67 10.43 8.05 -5.22
CA ILE A 67 9.01 7.84 -4.85
C ILE A 67 8.89 7.05 -3.54
N GLU A 68 9.60 5.94 -3.40
CA GLU A 68 9.51 5.08 -2.21
C GLU A 68 10.01 5.78 -0.94
N GLU A 69 11.11 6.53 -1.03
CA GLU A 69 11.63 7.34 0.08
C GLU A 69 10.66 8.48 0.45
N GLY A 70 10.10 9.17 -0.55
CA GLY A 70 9.11 10.22 -0.32
C GLY A 70 7.84 9.69 0.35
N VAL A 71 7.35 8.53 -0.08
CA VAL A 71 6.17 7.87 0.51
C VAL A 71 6.49 7.36 1.91
N LEU A 72 7.70 6.84 2.15
CA LEU A 72 8.14 6.47 3.50
C LEU A 72 8.11 7.69 4.43
N ALA A 73 8.69 8.81 4.01
CA ALA A 73 8.67 10.07 4.76
C ALA A 73 7.23 10.54 5.05
N LEU A 74 6.35 10.50 4.05
CA LEU A 74 4.95 10.90 4.21
C LEU A 74 4.21 9.97 5.20
N THR A 75 4.39 8.66 5.10
CA THR A 75 3.78 7.72 6.05
C THR A 75 4.32 7.89 7.46
N ASN A 76 5.61 8.19 7.63
CA ASN A 76 6.21 8.51 8.93
C ASN A 76 5.62 9.82 9.50
N ALA A 77 5.42 10.84 8.67
CA ALA A 77 4.77 12.08 9.09
C ALA A 77 3.33 11.83 9.57
N ILE A 78 2.56 11.00 8.85
CA ILE A 78 1.20 10.59 9.27
C ILE A 78 1.26 9.85 10.62
N CYS A 79 2.18 8.90 10.79
CA CYS A 79 2.39 8.22 12.07
C CYS A 79 2.67 9.23 13.20
N ASN A 80 3.67 10.09 13.01
CA ASN A 80 4.11 11.06 14.02
C ASN A 80 3.00 12.02 14.44
N ALA A 81 2.16 12.47 13.50
CA ALA A 81 1.02 13.33 13.79
C ALA A 81 -0.03 12.67 14.70
N HIS A 82 -0.07 11.33 14.77
CA HIS A 82 -1.11 10.57 15.48
C HIS A 82 -0.61 9.87 16.75
N ILE A 83 0.72 9.73 16.92
CA ILE A 83 1.32 9.04 18.09
C ILE A 83 0.91 9.70 19.41
N ALA A 84 0.96 11.03 19.52
CA ALA A 84 0.61 11.74 20.76
C ALA A 84 -0.85 11.54 21.18
N GLY A 85 -1.74 11.24 20.23
CA GLY A 85 -3.16 10.93 20.47
C GLY A 85 -3.44 9.45 20.78
N GLY A 86 -2.39 8.61 20.93
CA GLY A 86 -2.56 7.18 21.16
C GLY A 86 -3.12 6.41 19.96
N LEU A 87 -3.08 7.00 18.77
CA LEU A 87 -3.58 6.39 17.55
C LEU A 87 -2.47 5.65 16.81
N ARG A 88 -2.80 4.46 16.31
CA ARG A 88 -1.92 3.64 15.49
C ARG A 88 -2.24 3.83 14.01
N VAL A 89 -1.22 3.73 13.16
CA VAL A 89 -1.33 3.83 11.70
C VAL A 89 -0.90 2.51 11.09
N THR A 90 -1.73 1.94 10.22
CA THR A 90 -1.43 0.67 9.55
C THR A 90 -0.31 0.85 8.53
N VAL A 91 0.24 -0.26 8.03
CA VAL A 91 1.02 -0.22 6.79
C VAL A 91 0.19 0.33 5.63
N ARG A 92 0.83 1.06 4.71
CA ARG A 92 0.18 1.57 3.50
C ARG A 92 -0.22 0.45 2.55
N HIS A 93 -1.30 0.68 1.83
CA HIS A 93 -1.73 -0.11 0.68
C HIS A 93 -2.09 0.81 -0.48
N SER A 94 -2.06 0.30 -1.70
CA SER A 94 -2.36 1.07 -2.91
C SER A 94 -3.43 0.34 -3.73
N PRO A 95 -4.35 1.08 -4.39
CA PRO A 95 -5.20 0.52 -5.43
C PRO A 95 -4.41 -0.31 -6.45
N GLY A 96 -4.97 -1.44 -6.88
CA GLY A 96 -4.29 -2.40 -7.76
C GLY A 96 -3.38 -3.41 -7.04
N TYR A 97 -3.14 -3.26 -5.73
CA TYR A 97 -2.30 -4.17 -4.95
C TYR A 97 -3.06 -4.84 -3.81
N ALA A 98 -2.64 -6.07 -3.47
CA ALA A 98 -3.08 -6.80 -2.29
C ALA A 98 -4.61 -6.91 -2.11
N GLY A 99 -5.36 -6.98 -3.23
CA GLY A 99 -6.81 -7.07 -3.23
C GLY A 99 -7.54 -5.74 -3.09
N TRP A 100 -6.83 -4.61 -3.22
CA TRP A 100 -7.47 -3.31 -3.42
C TRP A 100 -7.87 -3.16 -4.88
N ASP A 101 -9.16 -2.96 -5.13
CA ASP A 101 -9.68 -2.65 -6.46
C ASP A 101 -8.98 -1.40 -7.05
N ILE A 102 -8.43 -1.53 -8.25
CA ILE A 102 -7.75 -0.44 -8.96
C ILE A 102 -8.70 0.73 -9.25
N TRP A 103 -9.99 0.46 -9.47
CA TRP A 103 -10.97 1.52 -9.78
C TRP A 103 -11.20 2.49 -8.62
N ASP A 104 -10.85 2.10 -7.38
CA ASP A 104 -10.90 3.01 -6.24
C ASP A 104 -9.83 4.12 -6.32
N GLN A 105 -8.84 4.00 -7.21
CA GLN A 105 -7.94 5.10 -7.58
C GLN A 105 -8.72 6.37 -7.92
N GLN A 106 -9.86 6.24 -8.61
CA GLN A 106 -10.72 7.38 -8.94
C GLN A 106 -11.36 8.01 -7.70
N ILE A 107 -11.66 7.22 -6.67
CA ILE A 107 -12.16 7.74 -5.39
C ILE A 107 -11.06 8.55 -4.72
N LEU A 108 -9.83 8.04 -4.67
CA LEU A 108 -8.69 8.75 -4.08
C LEU A 108 -8.48 10.12 -4.75
N PHE A 109 -8.55 10.18 -6.08
CA PHE A 109 -8.37 11.42 -6.85
C PHE A 109 -9.54 12.40 -6.75
N ARG A 110 -10.74 11.96 -6.34
CA ARG A 110 -11.84 12.86 -5.96
C ARG A 110 -11.69 13.42 -4.56
N LEU A 111 -11.11 12.64 -3.65
CA LEU A 111 -10.92 13.02 -2.23
C LEU A 111 -9.67 13.84 -1.99
N LEU A 112 -8.65 13.71 -2.85
CA LEU A 112 -7.38 14.42 -2.76
C LEU A 112 -7.28 15.49 -3.86
N PRO A 113 -6.71 16.67 -3.57
CA PRO A 113 -6.45 17.70 -4.58
C PRO A 113 -5.21 17.34 -5.41
N ALA A 114 -5.18 16.17 -6.05
CA ALA A 114 -4.00 15.65 -6.77
C ALA A 114 -3.55 16.57 -7.92
N GLU A 115 -4.48 17.28 -8.55
CA GLU A 115 -4.18 18.26 -9.60
C GLU A 115 -3.31 19.42 -9.09
N SER A 116 -3.40 19.78 -7.80
CA SER A 116 -2.57 20.84 -7.20
C SER A 116 -1.08 20.50 -7.15
N ILE A 117 -0.74 19.21 -7.25
CA ILE A 117 0.63 18.72 -7.35
C ILE A 117 0.96 18.21 -8.77
N GLY A 118 0.11 18.54 -9.75
CA GLY A 118 0.30 18.17 -11.15
C GLY A 118 0.03 16.70 -11.49
N VAL A 119 -0.64 15.94 -10.61
CA VAL A 119 -0.94 14.53 -10.86
C VAL A 119 -2.39 14.36 -11.28
N ARG A 120 -2.62 13.63 -12.37
CA ARG A 120 -3.94 13.22 -12.86
C ARG A 120 -3.98 11.72 -13.11
N ILE A 121 -5.18 11.18 -13.34
CA ILE A 121 -5.38 9.79 -13.81
C ILE A 121 -6.15 9.80 -15.13
N ASN A 122 -5.91 8.80 -15.98
CA ASN A 122 -6.75 8.55 -17.15
C ASN A 122 -7.95 7.63 -16.82
N GLU A 123 -8.77 7.32 -17.82
CA GLU A 123 -9.95 6.45 -17.72
C GLU A 123 -9.62 5.01 -17.29
N TYR A 124 -8.35 4.61 -17.40
CA TYR A 124 -7.84 3.29 -16.99
C TYR A 124 -7.11 3.31 -15.64
N CYS A 125 -7.24 4.40 -14.87
CA CYS A 125 -6.61 4.60 -13.56
C CYS A 125 -5.06 4.68 -13.60
N VAL A 126 -4.46 4.94 -14.76
CA VAL A 126 -3.02 5.19 -14.89
C VAL A 126 -2.72 6.62 -14.47
N MET A 127 -1.79 6.80 -13.53
CA MET A 127 -1.35 8.12 -13.07
C MET A 127 -0.41 8.76 -14.08
N ILE A 128 -0.52 10.09 -14.21
CA ILE A 128 0.32 10.92 -15.06
C ILE A 128 0.76 12.12 -14.19
N PRO A 129 2.06 12.34 -13.95
CA PRO A 129 3.22 11.56 -14.42
C PRO A 129 3.23 10.10 -13.96
N GLY A 130 3.87 9.22 -14.72
CA GLY A 130 3.95 7.78 -14.43
C GLY A 130 4.75 7.44 -13.16
N LYS A 131 5.74 8.28 -12.81
CA LYS A 131 6.44 8.28 -11.51
C LYS A 131 5.59 8.93 -10.45
N SER A 132 4.48 8.26 -10.14
CA SER A 132 3.54 8.66 -9.10
C SER A 132 3.09 7.45 -8.30
N LEU A 133 2.72 7.67 -7.04
CA LEU A 133 2.20 6.64 -6.15
C LEU A 133 1.04 7.21 -5.34
N SER A 134 -0.09 6.51 -5.38
CA SER A 134 -1.21 6.73 -4.47
C SER A 134 -1.31 5.63 -3.43
N PHE A 135 -1.70 5.95 -2.20
CA PHE A 135 -1.87 4.97 -1.14
C PHE A 135 -2.95 5.38 -0.14
N GLY A 136 -3.34 4.42 0.70
CA GLY A 136 -4.08 4.68 1.93
C GLY A 136 -3.55 3.89 3.12
N VAL A 137 -3.85 4.41 4.30
CA VAL A 137 -3.54 3.83 5.62
C VAL A 137 -4.80 3.85 6.48
N GLY A 138 -4.97 2.85 7.32
CA GLY A 138 -5.95 2.86 8.39
C GLY A 138 -5.38 3.54 9.64
N ILE A 139 -6.20 4.32 10.33
CA ILE A 139 -5.80 5.05 11.54
C ILE A 139 -6.82 4.77 12.64
N GLY A 140 -6.34 4.40 13.83
CA GLY A 140 -7.23 4.17 14.97
C GLY A 140 -6.51 3.64 16.20
N PRO A 141 -7.14 3.70 17.38
CA PRO A 141 -6.53 3.24 18.63
C PRO A 141 -6.30 1.72 18.62
N ALA A 142 -7.10 0.97 17.86
CA ALA A 142 -7.01 -0.47 17.68
C ALA A 142 -6.50 -0.89 16.28
N ALA A 143 -5.96 0.06 15.50
CA ALA A 143 -5.47 -0.26 14.16
C ALA A 143 -4.32 -1.28 14.23
N LYS A 144 -4.37 -2.26 13.34
CA LYS A 144 -3.40 -3.35 13.30
C LYS A 144 -2.16 -2.92 12.52
N VAL A 145 -1.02 -2.90 13.21
CA VAL A 145 0.28 -2.59 12.62
C VAL A 145 1.01 -3.90 12.37
N GLU A 146 1.06 -4.36 11.12
CA GLU A 146 1.88 -5.51 10.74
C GLU A 146 3.23 -5.04 10.21
N GLN A 147 4.30 -5.31 10.96
CA GLN A 147 5.67 -5.12 10.49
C GLN A 147 6.09 -6.34 9.67
N VAL A 148 5.71 -6.37 8.40
CA VAL A 148 6.08 -7.43 7.45
C VAL A 148 6.80 -6.85 6.26
N HIS A 149 7.93 -7.47 5.92
CA HIS A 149 8.73 -7.08 4.75
C HIS A 149 7.87 -7.19 3.48
N LYS A 150 8.01 -6.26 2.54
CA LYS A 150 7.18 -6.18 1.32
C LYS A 150 7.18 -7.49 0.52
N CYS A 151 8.32 -8.17 0.43
CA CYS A 151 8.44 -9.47 -0.25
C CYS A 151 7.55 -10.56 0.37
N GLN A 152 7.28 -10.51 1.68
CA GLN A 152 6.44 -11.49 2.36
C GLN A 152 4.97 -11.42 1.89
N ARG A 153 4.55 -10.28 1.34
CA ARG A 153 3.19 -10.03 0.81
C ARG A 153 3.12 -10.02 -0.73
N CYS A 154 4.25 -10.12 -1.41
CA CYS A 154 4.32 -10.06 -2.87
C CYS A 154 3.81 -11.37 -3.50
N ASN A 155 2.84 -11.26 -4.41
CA ASN A 155 2.25 -12.37 -5.15
C ASN A 155 3.06 -12.83 -6.37
N LEU A 156 4.15 -12.13 -6.72
CA LEU A 156 5.04 -12.54 -7.81
C LEU A 156 5.70 -13.88 -7.47
N LYS A 157 5.41 -14.90 -8.27
CA LYS A 157 6.02 -16.24 -8.15
C LYS A 157 7.49 -16.17 -8.59
N ASP A 158 8.34 -16.98 -7.96
CA ASP A 158 9.73 -17.22 -8.38
C ASP A 158 10.57 -15.95 -8.61
N CYS A 159 10.34 -14.92 -7.78
CA CYS A 159 11.06 -13.66 -7.89
C CYS A 159 12.53 -13.82 -7.47
N ALA A 160 13.45 -13.68 -8.43
CA ALA A 160 14.90 -13.71 -8.21
C ALA A 160 15.41 -12.61 -7.27
N PHE A 161 14.63 -11.54 -7.08
CA PHE A 161 14.96 -10.38 -6.25
C PHE A 161 14.30 -10.41 -4.86
N ARG A 162 13.76 -11.57 -4.44
CA ARG A 162 12.99 -11.71 -3.21
C ARG A 162 13.92 -11.73 -1.98
N LEU A 163 13.85 -10.67 -1.16
CA LEU A 163 14.64 -10.55 0.07
C LEU A 163 14.07 -11.28 1.29
N ALA A 164 12.82 -11.74 1.22
CA ALA A 164 12.20 -12.52 2.30
C ALA A 164 11.17 -13.53 1.73
N PRO A 165 11.08 -14.74 2.31
CA PRO A 165 10.16 -15.77 1.82
C PRO A 165 8.71 -15.27 1.87
N ARG A 166 7.89 -15.65 0.89
CA ARG A 166 6.47 -15.31 0.91
C ARG A 166 5.87 -15.87 2.19
N ARG A 167 5.11 -15.07 2.93
CA ARG A 167 4.24 -15.66 3.95
C ARG A 167 3.22 -16.48 3.19
N ALA A 168 3.14 -17.79 3.48
CA ALA A 168 2.03 -18.60 2.97
C ALA A 168 0.75 -17.82 3.23
N ALA A 169 -0.11 -17.69 2.22
CA ALA A 169 -1.43 -17.11 2.44
C ALA A 169 -2.07 -17.98 3.52
N LEU A 170 -2.25 -17.44 4.74
CA LEU A 170 -3.10 -18.11 5.70
C LEU A 170 -4.46 -18.22 5.01
N PRO A 171 -4.99 -19.45 4.83
CA PRO A 171 -6.16 -19.66 4.01
C PRO A 171 -7.31 -18.77 4.49
N LEU A 172 -8.06 -18.19 3.55
CA LEU A 172 -9.21 -17.33 3.80
C LEU A 172 -10.45 -18.15 4.22
N THR A 173 -10.28 -19.19 5.04
CA THR A 173 -11.39 -20.05 5.48
C THR A 173 -11.62 -19.92 6.97
N SER A 174 -12.90 -19.89 7.36
CA SER A 174 -13.42 -19.76 8.72
C SER A 174 -13.01 -20.90 9.67
N GLU A 175 -12.38 -21.96 9.16
CA GLU A 175 -12.06 -23.19 9.92
C GLU A 175 -10.76 -23.10 10.72
N THR A 176 -9.89 -22.12 10.46
CA THR A 176 -8.60 -21.99 11.18
C THR A 176 -8.73 -21.46 12.61
N PHE A 177 -9.94 -21.11 13.07
CA PHE A 177 -10.18 -20.69 14.46
C PHE A 177 -10.21 -21.89 15.43
N LEU A 178 -10.68 -23.07 14.99
CA LEU A 178 -10.85 -24.24 15.86
C LEU A 178 -9.58 -25.10 15.98
N ALA A 179 -8.69 -25.08 14.98
CA ALA A 179 -7.44 -25.84 15.02
C ALA A 179 -6.40 -25.32 16.03
N ARG A 180 -6.68 -24.20 16.72
CA ARG A 180 -5.75 -23.53 17.64
C ARG A 180 -6.00 -23.80 19.13
N GLU A 181 -7.13 -24.39 19.51
CA GLU A 181 -7.35 -24.81 20.91
C GLU A 181 -6.81 -26.23 21.18
N GLU A 182 -6.83 -27.12 20.20
CA GLU A 182 -6.31 -28.50 20.39
C GLU A 182 -4.78 -28.59 20.47
N THR A 183 -4.05 -27.63 19.90
CA THR A 183 -2.58 -27.66 19.88
C THR A 183 -1.95 -27.22 21.22
N TRP A 184 -2.64 -26.42 22.03
CA TRP A 184 -2.14 -26.03 23.36
C TRP A 184 -2.46 -27.08 24.44
N GLY A 185 -3.53 -27.85 24.29
CA GLY A 185 -3.86 -28.96 25.21
C GLY A 185 -2.86 -30.12 25.17
N ARG A 186 -2.15 -30.34 24.05
CA ARG A 186 -1.13 -31.40 23.93
C ARG A 186 0.28 -31.02 24.41
N LEU A 187 0.54 -29.73 24.65
CA LEU A 187 1.86 -29.23 25.09
C LEU A 187 1.97 -29.00 26.60
N LEU A 188 0.87 -29.12 27.36
CA LEU A 188 0.86 -28.99 28.83
C LEU A 188 0.44 -30.29 29.55
N GLY A 189 0.41 -31.42 28.84
CA GLY A 189 -0.07 -32.68 29.39
C GLY A 189 0.66 -33.89 28.83
N GLN A 190 1.97 -33.99 29.05
CA GLN A 190 2.65 -35.28 29.14
C GLN A 190 3.63 -35.21 30.32
N SER A 191 3.31 -36.04 31.30
CA SER A 191 4.08 -36.44 32.50
C SER A 191 5.48 -36.93 32.19
#